data_AF-A0A482WYL0-F1
#
_entry.id   AF-A0A482WYL0-F1
#
_cell.length_a   1.000
_cell.length_b   1.000
_cell.length_c   1.000
_cell.angle_alpha   90.00
_cell.angle_beta   90.00
_cell.angle_gamma   90.00
#
_symmetry.space_group_name_H-M   'P 1'
#
loop_
_entity.id
_entity.type
_entity.pdbx_description
1 polymer ?
#
loop_
_entity_poly.entity_id
_entity_poly.type
_entity_poly.pdbx_seq_one_letter_code
_entity_poly.pdbx_strand_id
1 'polypeptide(L)'
;MKTEPKISIPEFFKGRNVLITGATGFMGKVLVEKLLRCCPEIGRIYIILRSRGDKSPKERWDEITELPVFDRLKTEYPKNLEKIYVMEGDVAEKNLGLAVHHQIMLEEDVSVVFHSAASVRFDDPLSKAIFLNTRGALESIKLAGRMRNLQCYVYVSTAYCNSHLDVPEIEEKVYPAEYDYNMLIKLLESHAKPEEIDVLAKKIIEKHPNTYTFSKSLAEQVMADYSTKIPIVIVRPSIVIHSIYEPFTGWLDNLNGPFSIIAGVNKGIMRVFLCDENCSLDCVGVDCAINSLIVSAWHKAIAEEREKKQLNIYNCVCDNVRTLTIGDIINSAPSAYDNPYTDVLWYPSLVTTTNKTLFTFLFYILQIIPSLFLDAVLWLFSYKPMFLKLNRKIYISCFALHTFTTKVIRFSNRCYQSLWTAVSEADRKIFFMNLPEEITVSDILLLGHLGMRKYYFHESESNLPQARVKFNRLYWADRTLRVFVLGIFAWFSSKYVINTLYRFVS
;
A
#
# COMPACT_ATOMS: atom_id res chain seq x y z
N MET A 1 5.97 -3.16 -39.89
CA MET A 1 6.05 -1.81 -39.30
C MET A 1 5.01 -1.73 -38.21
N LYS A 2 5.40 -1.50 -36.95
CA LYS A 2 4.43 -1.16 -35.89
C LYS A 2 3.94 0.25 -36.21
N THR A 3 2.67 0.41 -36.52
CA THR A 3 2.05 1.73 -36.70
C THR A 3 2.17 2.48 -35.37
N GLU A 4 2.81 3.66 -35.37
CA GLU A 4 2.81 4.51 -34.19
C GLU A 4 1.36 4.84 -33.79
N PRO A 5 1.07 4.93 -32.47
CA PRO A 5 -0.27 5.25 -32.03
C PRO A 5 -0.69 6.64 -32.56
N LYS A 6 -1.94 6.76 -33.01
CA LYS A 6 -2.47 7.97 -33.66
C LYS A 6 -2.45 9.23 -32.77
N ILE A 7 -2.44 9.07 -31.45
CA ILE A 7 -2.53 10.16 -30.46
C ILE A 7 -1.61 9.81 -29.28
N SER A 8 -0.74 10.73 -28.86
CA SER A 8 0.12 10.56 -27.69
C SER A 8 -0.67 10.65 -26.38
N ILE A 9 -0.07 10.20 -25.27
CA ILE A 9 -0.73 10.27 -23.96
C ILE A 9 -1.04 11.73 -23.54
N PRO A 10 -0.09 12.69 -23.64
CA PRO A 10 -0.39 14.09 -23.31
C PRO A 10 -1.48 14.71 -24.20
N GLU A 11 -1.48 14.40 -25.51
CA GLU A 11 -2.50 14.91 -26.44
C GLU A 11 -3.88 14.34 -26.13
N PHE A 12 -3.96 13.09 -25.66
CA PHE A 12 -5.22 12.54 -25.15
C PHE A 12 -5.73 13.31 -23.93
N PHE A 13 -4.89 13.71 -22.97
CA PHE A 13 -5.37 14.45 -21.81
C PHE A 13 -5.65 15.94 -22.07
N LYS A 14 -5.20 16.50 -23.20
CA LYS A 14 -5.41 17.89 -23.59
C LYS A 14 -6.88 18.30 -23.51
N GLY A 15 -7.16 19.34 -22.72
CA GLY A 15 -8.49 19.91 -22.50
C GLY A 15 -9.49 19.00 -21.78
N ARG A 16 -9.13 17.75 -21.45
CA ARG A 16 -10.03 16.80 -20.80
C ARG A 16 -10.06 17.04 -19.30
N ASN A 17 -11.26 17.02 -18.72
CA ASN A 17 -11.43 17.07 -17.28
C ASN A 17 -11.46 15.67 -16.68
N VAL A 18 -10.84 15.53 -15.51
CA VAL A 18 -10.60 14.24 -14.85
C VAL A 18 -11.13 14.28 -13.43
N LEU A 19 -11.79 13.21 -12.99
CA LEU A 19 -12.15 12.99 -11.59
C LEU A 19 -11.17 12.01 -10.93
N ILE A 20 -10.58 12.39 -9.81
CA ILE A 20 -9.71 11.52 -9.01
C ILE A 20 -10.27 11.36 -7.60
N THR A 21 -10.70 10.14 -7.27
CA THR A 21 -10.99 9.79 -5.87
C THR A 21 -9.74 9.23 -5.21
N GLY A 22 -9.55 9.51 -3.91
CA GLY A 22 -8.34 9.08 -3.20
C GLY A 22 -7.12 9.94 -3.49
N ALA A 23 -7.31 11.16 -4.03
CA ALA A 23 -6.23 12.11 -4.37
C ALA A 23 -5.30 12.45 -3.19
N THR A 24 -5.79 12.37 -1.95
CA THR A 24 -4.98 12.62 -0.75
C THR A 24 -4.14 11.43 -0.31
N GLY A 25 -4.34 10.25 -0.91
CA GLY A 25 -3.55 9.05 -0.64
C GLY A 25 -2.19 9.11 -1.34
N PHE A 26 -1.30 8.19 -0.98
CA PHE A 26 0.05 8.11 -1.53
C PHE A 26 0.09 8.10 -3.06
N MET A 27 -0.59 7.13 -3.67
CA MET A 27 -0.74 7.05 -5.12
C MET A 27 -1.48 8.27 -5.68
N GLY A 28 -2.53 8.74 -5.01
CA GLY A 28 -3.33 9.87 -5.47
C GLY A 28 -2.54 11.16 -5.66
N LYS A 29 -1.63 11.48 -4.73
CA LYS A 29 -0.76 12.66 -4.82
C LYS A 29 0.17 12.57 -6.04
N VAL A 30 0.79 11.41 -6.23
CA VAL A 30 1.69 11.16 -7.36
C VAL A 30 0.92 11.17 -8.69
N LEU A 31 -0.31 10.66 -8.72
CA LEU A 31 -1.17 10.72 -9.91
C LEU A 31 -1.52 12.17 -10.29
N VAL A 32 -1.90 12.99 -9.32
CA VAL A 32 -2.21 14.41 -9.56
C VAL A 32 -0.97 15.15 -10.04
N GLU A 33 0.17 14.99 -9.36
CA GLU A 33 1.46 15.57 -9.77
C GLU A 33 1.80 15.18 -11.21
N LYS A 34 1.74 13.89 -11.51
CA LYS A 34 2.16 13.34 -12.80
C LYS A 34 1.27 13.83 -13.93
N LEU A 35 -0.05 13.87 -13.74
CA LEU A 35 -0.98 14.41 -14.74
C LEU A 35 -0.74 15.90 -14.98
N LEU A 36 -0.57 16.70 -13.93
CA LEU A 36 -0.36 18.15 -14.07
C LEU A 36 1.00 18.51 -14.68
N ARG A 37 2.04 17.70 -14.46
CA ARG A 37 3.39 17.92 -15.02
C ARG A 37 3.56 17.34 -16.41
N CYS A 38 3.11 16.11 -16.65
CA CYS A 38 3.34 15.40 -17.93
C CYS A 38 2.18 15.55 -18.93
N CYS A 39 1.03 16.07 -18.50
CA CYS A 39 -0.06 16.47 -19.39
C CYS A 39 -0.42 17.93 -19.10
N PRO A 40 0.49 18.90 -19.34
CA PRO A 40 0.33 20.26 -18.86
C PRO A 40 -0.87 21.00 -19.47
N GLU A 41 -1.41 20.53 -20.59
CA GLU A 41 -2.63 21.06 -21.22
C GLU A 41 -3.92 20.36 -20.76
N ILE A 42 -3.86 19.50 -19.74
CA ILE A 42 -5.04 18.90 -19.10
C ILE A 42 -6.02 19.98 -18.66
N GLY A 43 -7.32 19.66 -18.71
CA GLY A 43 -8.38 20.52 -18.20
C GLY A 43 -8.38 20.58 -16.68
N ARG A 44 -9.58 20.58 -16.08
CA ARG A 44 -9.74 20.54 -14.62
C ARG A 44 -9.52 19.14 -14.07
N ILE A 45 -8.86 19.07 -12.92
CA ILE A 45 -8.79 17.85 -12.10
C ILE A 45 -9.71 18.05 -10.90
N TYR A 46 -10.83 17.36 -10.92
CA TYR A 46 -11.80 17.30 -9.84
C TYR A 46 -11.34 16.28 -8.79
N ILE A 47 -11.34 16.66 -7.52
CA ILE A 47 -10.99 15.77 -6.40
C ILE A 47 -12.06 15.80 -5.31
N ILE A 48 -12.36 14.64 -4.73
CA ILE A 48 -13.33 14.49 -3.64
C ILE A 48 -12.58 14.34 -2.32
N LEU A 49 -12.78 15.27 -1.40
CA LEU A 49 -12.15 15.30 -0.09
C LEU A 49 -13.20 15.48 1.00
N ARG A 50 -13.11 14.65 2.04
CA ARG A 50 -13.86 14.85 3.29
C ARG A 50 -13.29 16.00 4.11
N SER A 51 -14.11 16.66 4.91
CA SER A 51 -13.62 17.51 6.01
C SER A 51 -12.92 16.66 7.08
N ARG A 52 -11.97 17.22 7.83
CA ARG A 52 -11.28 16.49 8.92
C ARG A 52 -10.94 17.42 10.08
N GLY A 53 -11.58 17.18 11.23
CA GLY A 53 -11.49 18.11 12.35
C GLY A 53 -12.05 19.47 11.93
N ASP A 54 -11.31 20.54 12.23
CA ASP A 54 -11.72 21.91 11.91
C ASP A 54 -11.28 22.37 10.51
N LYS A 55 -10.61 21.50 9.73
CA LYS A 55 -10.08 21.87 8.40
C LYS A 55 -11.07 21.52 7.30
N SER A 56 -11.36 22.52 6.47
CA SER A 56 -12.11 22.37 5.22
C SER A 56 -11.37 21.49 4.20
N PRO A 57 -12.07 20.90 3.21
CA PRO A 57 -11.44 20.12 2.16
C PRO A 57 -10.36 20.89 1.40
N LYS A 58 -10.58 22.20 1.18
CA LYS A 58 -9.65 23.08 0.47
C LYS A 58 -8.36 23.31 1.26
N GLU A 59 -8.46 23.70 2.53
CA GLU A 59 -7.28 23.87 3.40
C GLU A 59 -6.46 22.58 3.49
N ARG A 60 -7.14 21.43 3.62
CA ARG A 60 -6.48 20.13 3.62
C ARG A 60 -5.73 19.85 2.33
N TRP A 61 -6.27 20.25 1.19
CA TRP A 61 -5.60 20.09 -0.10
C TRP A 61 -4.41 21.03 -0.24
N ASP A 62 -4.55 22.28 0.20
CA ASP A 62 -3.48 23.27 0.13
C ASP A 62 -2.26 22.81 0.97
N GLU A 63 -2.48 22.24 2.16
CA GLU A 63 -1.42 21.60 2.95
C GLU A 63 -0.75 20.42 2.24
N ILE A 64 -1.52 19.64 1.47
CA ILE A 64 -0.99 18.52 0.70
C ILE A 64 -0.10 19.03 -0.44
N THR A 65 -0.46 20.15 -1.06
CA THR A 65 0.34 20.75 -2.13
C THR A 65 1.68 21.35 -1.65
N GLU A 66 1.84 21.56 -0.34
CA GLU A 66 3.13 21.93 0.27
C GLU A 66 4.09 20.76 0.50
N LEU A 67 3.65 19.52 0.25
CA LEU A 67 4.53 18.37 0.33
C LEU A 67 5.55 18.36 -0.82
N PRO A 68 6.79 17.87 -0.58
CA PRO A 68 7.85 17.87 -1.58
C PRO A 68 7.49 17.22 -2.92
N VAL A 69 6.55 16.26 -2.91
CA VAL A 69 6.01 15.61 -4.11
C VAL A 69 5.61 16.62 -5.20
N PHE A 70 5.15 17.82 -4.85
CA PHE A 70 4.71 18.85 -5.80
C PHE A 70 5.79 19.90 -6.15
N ASP A 71 6.99 19.85 -5.57
CA ASP A 71 8.03 20.89 -5.77
C ASP A 71 8.45 21.00 -7.24
N ARG A 72 8.61 19.86 -7.91
CA ARG A 72 8.96 19.82 -9.33
C ARG A 72 7.85 20.41 -10.19
N LEU A 73 6.59 20.07 -9.92
CA LEU A 73 5.43 20.64 -10.59
C LEU A 73 5.36 22.17 -10.39
N LYS A 74 5.53 22.65 -9.16
CA LYS A 74 5.53 24.09 -8.84
C LYS A 74 6.63 24.85 -9.59
N THR A 75 7.75 24.20 -9.85
CA THR A 75 8.89 24.77 -10.58
C THR A 75 8.67 24.78 -12.10
N GLU A 76 8.27 23.65 -12.67
CA GLU A 76 8.10 23.49 -14.12
C GLU A 76 6.79 24.11 -14.64
N TYR A 77 5.70 24.02 -13.87
CA TYR A 77 4.36 24.48 -14.25
C TYR A 77 3.62 25.15 -13.07
N PRO A 78 4.07 26.34 -12.62
CA PRO A 78 3.57 26.97 -11.38
C PRO A 78 2.05 27.19 -11.33
N LYS A 79 1.40 27.39 -12.49
CA LYS A 79 -0.04 27.64 -12.58
C LYS A 79 -0.89 26.37 -12.66
N ASN A 80 -0.30 25.20 -12.87
CA ASN A 80 -1.10 23.99 -13.12
C ASN A 80 -1.83 23.49 -11.87
N LEU A 81 -1.39 23.86 -10.67
CA LEU A 81 -2.14 23.58 -9.44
C LEU A 81 -3.50 24.30 -9.39
N GLU A 82 -3.66 25.43 -10.09
CA GLU A 82 -4.93 26.17 -10.18
C GLU A 82 -6.02 25.37 -10.93
N LYS A 83 -5.64 24.31 -11.66
CA LYS A 83 -6.57 23.41 -12.36
C LYS A 83 -7.30 22.45 -11.42
N ILE A 84 -6.90 22.39 -10.16
CA ILE A 84 -7.53 21.52 -9.17
C ILE A 84 -8.82 22.14 -8.65
N TYR A 85 -9.90 21.39 -8.74
CA TYR A 85 -11.19 21.74 -8.16
C TYR A 85 -11.53 20.78 -7.02
N VAL A 86 -11.50 21.28 -5.78
CA VAL A 86 -11.75 20.49 -4.57
C VAL A 86 -13.22 20.50 -4.23
N MET A 87 -13.84 19.31 -4.15
CA MET A 87 -15.22 19.13 -3.75
C MET A 87 -15.30 18.42 -2.40
N GLU A 88 -16.20 18.88 -1.55
CA GLU A 88 -16.54 18.17 -0.33
C GLU A 88 -17.36 16.91 -0.63
N GLY A 89 -16.92 15.77 -0.09
CA GLY A 89 -17.65 14.50 -0.17
C GLY A 89 -16.93 13.37 0.56
N ASP A 90 -17.62 12.25 0.74
CA ASP A 90 -17.07 11.02 1.30
C ASP A 90 -17.46 9.84 0.41
N VAL A 91 -16.45 9.18 -0.16
CA VAL A 91 -16.61 8.00 -1.02
C VAL A 91 -17.31 6.85 -0.29
N ALA A 92 -17.20 6.80 1.04
CA ALA A 92 -17.94 5.82 1.79
C ALA A 92 -19.45 6.01 1.63
N GLU A 93 -19.96 7.23 1.43
CA GLU A 93 -21.37 7.60 1.42
C GLU A 93 -22.09 7.41 0.07
N LYS A 94 -23.43 7.37 0.12
CA LYS A 94 -24.26 7.33 -1.09
C LYS A 94 -24.00 8.57 -1.96
N ASN A 95 -23.96 8.38 -3.28
CA ASN A 95 -23.57 9.42 -4.24
C ASN A 95 -22.23 10.11 -3.89
N LEU A 96 -21.30 9.39 -3.26
CA LEU A 96 -19.99 9.88 -2.82
C LEU A 96 -20.06 11.05 -1.82
N GLY A 97 -21.20 11.21 -1.13
CA GLY A 97 -21.43 12.33 -0.21
C GLY A 97 -21.45 13.70 -0.91
N LEU A 98 -21.56 13.74 -2.23
CA LEU A 98 -21.52 14.97 -3.01
C LEU A 98 -22.86 15.69 -2.98
N ALA A 99 -22.82 17.01 -2.87
CA ALA A 99 -23.97 17.86 -3.16
C ALA A 99 -24.47 17.66 -4.59
N VAL A 100 -25.78 17.79 -4.81
CA VAL A 100 -26.43 17.53 -6.12
C VAL A 100 -25.80 18.37 -7.25
N HIS A 101 -25.46 19.64 -6.99
CA HIS A 101 -24.84 20.50 -7.99
C HIS A 101 -23.43 20.03 -8.40
N HIS A 102 -22.64 19.44 -7.48
CA HIS A 102 -21.36 18.82 -7.81
C HIS A 102 -21.55 17.55 -8.64
N GLN A 103 -22.58 16.74 -8.35
CA GLN A 103 -22.89 15.56 -9.17
C GLN A 103 -23.20 15.97 -10.61
N ILE A 104 -24.07 16.96 -10.80
CA ILE A 104 -24.41 17.49 -12.13
C ILE A 104 -23.17 18.04 -12.84
N MET A 105 -22.33 18.82 -12.15
CA MET A 105 -21.09 19.34 -12.73
C MET A 105 -20.19 18.21 -13.24
N LEU A 106 -20.01 17.14 -12.46
CA LEU A 106 -19.19 16.00 -12.86
C LEU A 106 -19.81 15.22 -14.04
N GLU A 107 -21.14 15.10 -14.08
CA GLU A 107 -21.88 14.44 -15.17
C GLU A 107 -21.71 15.15 -16.52
N GLU A 108 -21.61 16.49 -16.52
CA GLU A 108 -21.40 17.28 -17.74
C GLU A 108 -19.91 17.35 -18.16
N ASP A 109 -19.02 17.57 -17.19
CA ASP A 109 -17.65 18.01 -17.47
C ASP A 109 -16.61 16.88 -17.59
N VAL A 110 -16.80 15.77 -16.87
CA VAL A 110 -15.75 14.74 -16.70
C VAL A 110 -15.75 13.74 -17.83
N SER A 111 -14.54 13.42 -18.31
CA SER A 111 -14.32 12.43 -19.37
C SER A 111 -13.44 11.26 -18.95
N VAL A 112 -12.65 11.40 -17.88
CA VAL A 112 -11.84 10.30 -17.34
C VAL A 112 -11.99 10.24 -15.83
N VAL A 113 -12.21 9.05 -15.29
CA VAL A 113 -12.30 8.83 -13.84
C VAL A 113 -11.20 7.90 -13.38
N PHE A 114 -10.45 8.30 -12.37
CA PHE A 114 -9.55 7.44 -11.60
C PHE A 114 -10.15 7.19 -10.22
N HIS A 115 -10.70 5.99 -10.04
CA HIS A 115 -11.25 5.56 -8.76
C HIS A 115 -10.19 4.80 -7.94
N SER A 116 -9.47 5.53 -7.08
CA SER A 116 -8.39 5.01 -6.23
C SER A 116 -8.70 5.09 -4.72
N ALA A 117 -9.84 5.67 -4.33
CA ALA A 117 -10.25 5.71 -2.94
C ALA A 117 -10.51 4.29 -2.39
N ALA A 118 -9.78 3.92 -1.33
CA ALA A 118 -9.99 2.69 -0.60
C ALA A 118 -9.38 2.78 0.81
N SER A 119 -9.91 1.99 1.75
CA SER A 119 -9.12 1.57 2.91
C SER A 119 -8.22 0.42 2.51
N VAL A 120 -6.94 0.57 2.78
CA VAL A 120 -5.90 -0.46 2.58
C VAL A 120 -5.55 -1.18 3.90
N ARG A 121 -6.34 -0.96 4.96
CA ARG A 121 -6.09 -1.55 6.28
C ARG A 121 -6.65 -2.96 6.34
N PHE A 122 -5.84 -3.91 6.78
CA PHE A 122 -6.22 -5.33 6.86
C PHE A 122 -7.09 -5.66 8.09
N ASP A 123 -7.11 -4.77 9.08
CA ASP A 123 -7.80 -4.89 10.37
C ASP A 123 -9.07 -4.03 10.47
N ASP A 124 -9.52 -3.41 9.36
CA ASP A 124 -10.76 -2.63 9.37
C ASP A 124 -11.98 -3.53 9.59
N PRO A 125 -13.00 -3.08 10.36
CA PRO A 125 -14.29 -3.78 10.47
C PRO A 125 -14.89 -4.04 9.09
N LEU A 126 -15.58 -5.18 8.94
CA LEU A 126 -16.13 -5.60 7.65
C LEU A 126 -17.04 -4.52 7.04
N SER A 127 -17.95 -3.94 7.83
CA SER A 127 -18.87 -2.89 7.38
C SER A 127 -18.12 -1.70 6.78
N LYS A 128 -17.07 -1.23 7.45
CA LYS A 128 -16.22 -0.13 6.99
C LYS A 128 -15.49 -0.47 5.69
N ALA A 129 -14.92 -1.68 5.60
CA ALA A 129 -14.23 -2.13 4.39
C ALA A 129 -15.20 -2.23 3.19
N ILE A 130 -16.39 -2.80 3.38
CA ILE A 130 -17.40 -2.92 2.33
C ILE A 130 -17.96 -1.55 1.94
N PHE A 131 -18.30 -0.68 2.89
CA PHE A 131 -18.85 0.64 2.56
C PHE A 131 -17.85 1.50 1.79
N LEU A 132 -16.56 1.47 2.16
CA LEU A 132 -15.57 2.29 1.47
C LEU A 132 -15.10 1.67 0.15
N ASN A 133 -14.76 0.38 0.12
CA ASN A 133 -14.09 -0.23 -1.03
C ASN A 133 -15.07 -0.82 -2.06
N THR A 134 -16.22 -1.34 -1.62
CA THR A 134 -17.20 -2.02 -2.47
C THR A 134 -18.39 -1.10 -2.79
N ARG A 135 -19.09 -0.58 -1.78
CA ARG A 135 -20.18 0.38 -1.97
C ARG A 135 -19.65 1.68 -2.58
N GLY A 136 -18.52 2.21 -2.10
CA GLY A 136 -17.89 3.39 -2.68
C GLY A 136 -17.56 3.22 -4.17
N ALA A 137 -17.10 2.04 -4.58
CA ALA A 137 -16.89 1.71 -5.98
C ALA A 137 -18.21 1.65 -6.77
N LEU A 138 -19.28 1.10 -6.19
CA LEU A 138 -20.62 1.07 -6.77
C LEU A 138 -21.22 2.47 -6.92
N GLU A 139 -21.09 3.34 -5.93
CA GLU A 139 -21.60 4.71 -6.01
C GLU A 139 -20.79 5.55 -7.01
N SER A 140 -19.47 5.36 -7.04
CA SER A 140 -18.58 6.00 -8.02
C SER A 140 -18.92 5.60 -9.45
N ILE A 141 -19.15 4.31 -9.68
CA ILE A 141 -19.46 3.84 -11.04
C ILE A 141 -20.87 4.21 -11.50
N LYS A 142 -21.84 4.30 -10.58
CA LYS A 142 -23.17 4.85 -10.87
C LYS A 142 -23.10 6.31 -11.30
N LEU A 143 -22.27 7.12 -10.64
CA LEU A 143 -22.03 8.51 -11.04
C LEU A 143 -21.37 8.56 -12.43
N ALA A 144 -20.33 7.76 -12.65
CA ALA A 144 -19.66 7.68 -13.95
C ALA A 144 -20.60 7.24 -15.08
N GLY A 145 -21.54 6.33 -14.80
CA GLY A 145 -22.58 5.91 -15.73
C GLY A 145 -23.54 7.01 -16.18
N ARG A 146 -23.55 8.16 -15.51
CA ARG A 146 -24.34 9.35 -15.89
C ARG A 146 -23.52 10.42 -16.59
N MET A 147 -22.19 10.25 -16.70
CA MET A 147 -21.30 11.21 -17.36
C MET A 147 -21.47 11.18 -18.88
N ARG A 148 -21.75 12.34 -19.49
CA ARG A 148 -22.07 12.45 -20.93
C ARG A 148 -20.87 12.20 -21.84
N ASN A 149 -19.67 12.53 -21.37
CA ASN A 149 -18.44 12.54 -22.16
C ASN A 149 -17.43 11.48 -21.71
N LEU A 150 -17.84 10.48 -20.93
CA LEU A 150 -16.95 9.47 -20.35
C LEU A 150 -16.22 8.66 -21.44
N GLN A 151 -14.89 8.77 -21.44
CA GLN A 151 -13.97 8.03 -22.31
C GLN A 151 -13.38 6.81 -21.60
N CYS A 152 -13.15 6.90 -20.28
CA CYS A 152 -12.59 5.79 -19.51
C CYS A 152 -12.86 5.94 -18.01
N TYR A 153 -13.20 4.82 -17.36
CA TYR A 153 -13.26 4.65 -15.91
C TYR A 153 -12.18 3.66 -15.47
N VAL A 154 -11.17 4.15 -14.76
CA VAL A 154 -10.09 3.33 -14.20
C VAL A 154 -10.38 3.01 -12.74
N TYR A 155 -10.56 1.73 -12.44
CA TYR A 155 -10.67 1.20 -11.09
C TYR A 155 -9.32 0.70 -10.59
N VAL A 156 -8.83 1.24 -9.48
CA VAL A 156 -7.60 0.75 -8.84
C VAL A 156 -7.95 -0.36 -7.86
N SER A 157 -7.63 -1.60 -8.23
CA SER A 157 -7.73 -2.80 -7.40
C SER A 157 -6.36 -3.12 -6.78
N THR A 158 -6.07 -4.40 -6.54
CA THR A 158 -4.76 -4.90 -6.11
C THR A 158 -4.53 -6.28 -6.70
N ALA A 159 -3.29 -6.61 -7.06
CA ALA A 159 -2.94 -7.94 -7.55
C ALA A 159 -3.35 -9.04 -6.55
N TYR A 160 -3.30 -8.72 -5.26
CA TYR A 160 -3.54 -9.65 -4.16
C TYR A 160 -5.02 -9.88 -3.80
N CYS A 161 -5.99 -9.27 -4.50
CA CYS A 161 -7.42 -9.39 -4.15
C CYS A 161 -7.93 -10.85 -4.22
N ASN A 162 -7.32 -11.66 -5.10
CA ASN A 162 -7.66 -13.06 -5.30
C ASN A 162 -6.65 -14.04 -4.65
N SER A 163 -5.85 -13.57 -3.70
CA SER A 163 -4.82 -14.37 -3.00
C SER A 163 -5.34 -15.55 -2.18
N HIS A 164 -6.63 -15.56 -1.88
CA HIS A 164 -7.33 -16.67 -1.22
C HIS A 164 -7.45 -17.91 -2.10
N LEU A 165 -7.37 -17.75 -3.42
CA LEU A 165 -7.52 -18.86 -4.36
C LEU A 165 -6.31 -19.78 -4.32
N ASP A 166 -6.57 -21.08 -4.51
CA ASP A 166 -5.55 -22.10 -4.67
C ASP A 166 -5.36 -22.40 -6.16
N VAL A 167 -4.73 -21.45 -6.85
CA VAL A 167 -4.41 -21.53 -8.29
C VAL A 167 -2.92 -21.31 -8.51
N PRO A 168 -2.32 -21.89 -9.56
CA PRO A 168 -0.89 -21.73 -9.85
C PRO A 168 -0.47 -20.29 -10.12
N GLU A 169 -1.38 -19.50 -10.71
CA GLU A 169 -1.17 -18.13 -11.13
C GLU A 169 -2.50 -17.36 -11.11
N ILE A 170 -2.49 -16.11 -10.63
CA ILE A 170 -3.62 -15.20 -10.71
C ILE A 170 -3.59 -14.49 -12.07
N GLU A 171 -4.57 -14.80 -12.91
CA GLU A 171 -4.72 -14.27 -14.26
C GLU A 171 -5.39 -12.88 -14.29
N GLU A 172 -5.25 -12.20 -15.42
CA GLU A 172 -5.90 -10.91 -15.73
C GLU A 172 -7.38 -11.10 -16.12
N LYS A 173 -8.15 -11.75 -15.25
CA LYS A 173 -9.60 -11.96 -15.36
C LYS A 173 -10.30 -11.68 -14.03
N VAL A 174 -11.61 -11.42 -14.09
CA VAL A 174 -12.44 -11.38 -12.87
C VAL A 174 -12.68 -12.81 -12.40
N TYR A 175 -12.44 -13.06 -11.12
CA TYR A 175 -12.77 -14.33 -10.48
C TYR A 175 -14.14 -14.20 -9.81
N PRO A 176 -15.04 -15.18 -9.92
CA PRO A 176 -16.35 -15.12 -9.25
C PRO A 176 -16.18 -14.93 -7.74
N ALA A 177 -16.89 -13.97 -7.17
CA ALA A 177 -16.90 -13.77 -5.72
C ALA A 177 -17.81 -14.79 -5.02
N GLU A 178 -17.53 -15.09 -3.76
CA GLU A 178 -18.32 -16.06 -2.99
C GLU A 178 -19.71 -15.53 -2.59
N TYR A 179 -19.87 -14.20 -2.57
CA TYR A 179 -21.09 -13.54 -2.15
C TYR A 179 -21.48 -12.45 -3.16
N ASP A 180 -22.80 -12.26 -3.32
CA ASP A 180 -23.33 -11.13 -4.05
C ASP A 180 -23.06 -9.82 -3.28
N TYR A 181 -22.38 -8.87 -3.93
CA TYR A 181 -22.01 -7.61 -3.29
C TYR A 181 -23.24 -6.77 -2.92
N ASN A 182 -24.32 -6.82 -3.72
CA ASN A 182 -25.55 -6.06 -3.45
C ASN A 182 -26.26 -6.58 -2.21
N MET A 183 -26.38 -7.90 -2.05
CA MET A 183 -26.92 -8.55 -0.86
C MET A 183 -26.09 -8.16 0.37
N LEU A 184 -24.77 -8.22 0.29
CA LEU A 184 -23.90 -7.88 1.42
C LEU A 184 -24.02 -6.40 1.81
N ILE A 185 -24.06 -5.49 0.84
CA ILE A 185 -24.30 -4.07 1.10
C ILE A 185 -25.65 -3.87 1.80
N LYS A 186 -26.74 -4.48 1.29
CA LYS A 186 -28.07 -4.37 1.89
C LYS A 186 -28.12 -4.96 3.30
N LEU A 187 -27.45 -6.09 3.53
CA LEU A 187 -27.33 -6.70 4.85
C LEU A 187 -26.69 -5.71 5.82
N LEU A 188 -25.54 -5.15 5.45
CA LEU A 188 -24.80 -4.20 6.29
C LEU A 188 -25.54 -2.87 6.49
N GLU A 189 -26.31 -2.40 5.50
CA GLU A 189 -27.14 -1.19 5.63
C GLU A 189 -28.39 -1.41 6.50
N SER A 190 -28.93 -2.63 6.55
CA SER A 190 -30.16 -2.96 7.30
C SER A 190 -29.94 -3.35 8.76
N HIS A 191 -28.72 -3.77 9.13
CA HIS A 191 -28.43 -4.23 10.49
C HIS A 191 -27.89 -3.08 11.34
N ALA A 192 -28.68 -2.71 12.37
CA ALA A 192 -28.38 -1.57 13.24
C ALA A 192 -27.36 -1.88 14.35
N LYS A 193 -27.05 -3.16 14.62
CA LYS A 193 -26.15 -3.55 15.72
C LYS A 193 -24.79 -4.02 15.19
N PRO A 194 -23.70 -3.26 15.43
CA PRO A 194 -22.35 -3.63 14.99
C PRO A 194 -21.89 -5.02 15.49
N GLU A 195 -22.33 -5.43 16.67
CA GLU A 195 -21.92 -6.68 17.32
C GLU A 195 -22.37 -7.94 16.55
N GLU A 196 -23.56 -7.91 15.96
CA GLU A 196 -24.09 -9.02 15.15
C GLU A 196 -23.32 -9.15 13.84
N ILE A 197 -22.93 -8.02 13.24
CA ILE A 197 -22.11 -7.96 12.03
C ILE A 197 -20.70 -8.50 12.32
N ASP A 198 -20.11 -8.22 13.48
CA ASP A 198 -18.77 -8.70 13.82
C ASP A 198 -18.69 -10.22 13.93
N VAL A 199 -19.75 -10.88 14.41
CA VAL A 199 -19.83 -12.35 14.43
C VAL A 199 -19.93 -12.90 13.01
N LEU A 200 -20.82 -12.34 12.19
CA LEU A 200 -20.98 -12.74 10.79
C LEU A 200 -19.71 -12.47 9.97
N ALA A 201 -18.99 -11.38 10.26
CA ALA A 201 -17.80 -10.97 9.56
C ALA A 201 -16.70 -12.04 9.60
N LYS A 202 -16.54 -12.72 10.75
CA LYS A 202 -15.60 -13.84 10.88
C LYS A 202 -15.91 -14.98 9.93
N LYS A 203 -17.20 -15.24 9.67
CA LYS A 203 -17.63 -16.31 8.75
C LYS A 203 -17.55 -15.88 7.30
N ILE A 204 -17.90 -14.64 7.00
CA ILE A 204 -17.86 -14.08 5.64
C ILE A 204 -16.43 -14.02 5.11
N ILE A 205 -15.48 -13.61 5.95
CA ILE A 205 -14.08 -13.37 5.56
C ILE A 205 -13.22 -14.63 5.69
N GLU A 206 -13.74 -15.74 6.23
CA GLU A 206 -12.98 -16.94 6.59
C GLU A 206 -12.01 -17.44 5.49
N LYS A 207 -12.41 -17.35 4.21
CA LYS A 207 -11.58 -17.76 3.07
C LYS A 207 -10.55 -16.72 2.66
N HIS A 208 -10.81 -15.45 2.92
CA HIS A 208 -9.96 -14.33 2.50
C HIS A 208 -8.90 -14.03 3.55
N PRO A 209 -7.66 -13.69 3.15
CA PRO A 209 -6.60 -13.36 4.11
C PRO A 209 -6.95 -12.19 5.03
N ASN A 210 -7.73 -11.23 4.54
CA ASN A 210 -8.15 -10.05 5.29
C ASN A 210 -9.34 -9.33 4.65
N THR A 211 -9.90 -8.36 5.37
CA THR A 211 -11.05 -7.56 4.93
C THR A 211 -10.76 -6.74 3.66
N TYR A 212 -9.51 -6.30 3.47
CA TYR A 212 -9.09 -5.53 2.32
C TYR A 212 -9.20 -6.32 1.02
N THR A 213 -8.55 -7.49 0.94
CA THR A 213 -8.59 -8.37 -0.24
C THR A 213 -10.01 -8.77 -0.60
N PHE A 214 -10.82 -9.13 0.38
CA PHE A 214 -12.23 -9.46 0.21
C PHE A 214 -13.05 -8.30 -0.36
N SER A 215 -12.94 -7.11 0.22
CA SER A 215 -13.71 -5.95 -0.26
C SER A 215 -13.30 -5.51 -1.67
N LYS A 216 -12.03 -5.69 -2.04
CA LYS A 216 -11.52 -5.44 -3.41
C LYS A 216 -12.01 -6.48 -4.41
N SER A 217 -12.04 -7.78 -4.05
CA SER A 217 -12.57 -8.81 -4.96
C SER A 217 -14.06 -8.60 -5.25
N LEU A 218 -14.84 -8.18 -4.26
CA LEU A 218 -16.25 -7.79 -4.45
C LEU A 218 -16.40 -6.56 -5.33
N ALA A 219 -15.54 -5.56 -5.17
CA ALA A 219 -15.57 -4.36 -6.01
C ALA A 219 -15.22 -4.66 -7.48
N GLU A 220 -14.40 -5.68 -7.76
CA GLU A 220 -14.20 -6.14 -9.13
C GLU A 220 -15.44 -6.77 -9.75
N GLN A 221 -16.33 -7.40 -8.96
CA GLN A 221 -17.64 -7.84 -9.46
C GLN A 221 -18.51 -6.65 -9.88
N VAL A 222 -18.48 -5.57 -9.09
CA VAL A 222 -19.17 -4.32 -9.45
C VAL A 222 -18.66 -3.82 -10.80
N MET A 223 -17.34 -3.83 -11.02
CA MET A 223 -16.77 -3.43 -12.31
C MET A 223 -17.22 -4.36 -13.44
N ALA A 224 -17.26 -5.68 -13.21
CA ALA A 224 -17.73 -6.66 -14.18
C ALA A 224 -19.17 -6.39 -14.62
N ASP A 225 -20.08 -6.18 -13.67
CA ASP A 225 -21.51 -5.95 -13.92
C ASP A 225 -21.81 -4.66 -14.71
N TYR A 226 -20.90 -3.68 -14.64
CA TYR A 226 -21.02 -2.39 -15.33
C TYR A 226 -20.16 -2.29 -16.59
N SER A 227 -19.30 -3.29 -16.87
CA SER A 227 -18.37 -3.28 -18.01
C SER A 227 -19.03 -3.17 -19.38
N THR A 228 -20.29 -3.61 -19.51
CA THR A 228 -21.06 -3.46 -20.75
C THR A 228 -21.70 -2.09 -20.92
N LYS A 229 -21.74 -1.27 -19.85
CA LYS A 229 -22.45 0.02 -19.81
C LYS A 229 -21.50 1.21 -20.02
N ILE A 230 -20.27 1.11 -19.52
CA ILE A 230 -19.26 2.17 -19.64
C ILE A 230 -17.87 1.58 -19.90
N PRO A 231 -16.92 2.35 -20.47
CA PRO A 231 -15.56 1.86 -20.72
C PRO A 231 -14.74 1.73 -19.43
N ILE A 232 -14.61 0.51 -18.90
CA ILE A 232 -13.90 0.24 -17.64
C ILE A 232 -12.54 -0.40 -17.88
N VAL A 233 -11.56 0.00 -17.06
CA VAL A 233 -10.31 -0.73 -16.85
C VAL A 233 -10.12 -1.02 -15.36
N ILE A 234 -9.74 -2.25 -15.03
CA ILE A 234 -9.25 -2.61 -13.70
C ILE A 234 -7.73 -2.65 -13.76
N VAL A 235 -7.06 -1.84 -12.95
CA VAL A 235 -5.61 -1.93 -12.75
C VAL A 235 -5.35 -2.50 -11.37
N ARG A 236 -4.52 -3.53 -11.29
CA ARG A 236 -4.14 -4.26 -10.08
C ARG A 236 -2.66 -4.07 -9.78
N PRO A 237 -2.26 -2.96 -9.14
CA PRO A 237 -0.90 -2.82 -8.61
C PRO A 237 -0.61 -3.93 -7.60
N SER A 238 0.64 -4.40 -7.58
CA SER A 238 1.17 -5.21 -6.48
C SER A 238 1.46 -4.35 -5.24
N ILE A 239 2.41 -4.74 -4.39
CA ILE A 239 2.74 -3.93 -3.21
C ILE A 239 3.43 -2.64 -3.67
N VAL A 240 2.70 -1.53 -3.60
CA VAL A 240 3.24 -0.23 -4.01
C VAL A 240 4.26 0.26 -3.00
N ILE A 241 5.49 0.48 -3.49
CA ILE A 241 6.64 0.96 -2.73
C ILE A 241 6.96 2.43 -3.08
N HIS A 242 8.05 2.95 -2.52
CA HIS A 242 8.59 4.27 -2.83
C HIS A 242 8.79 4.49 -4.34
N SER A 243 8.88 5.75 -4.75
CA SER A 243 9.23 6.08 -6.12
C SER A 243 10.65 5.66 -6.45
N ILE A 244 10.80 5.16 -7.66
CA ILE A 244 12.10 4.75 -8.17
C ILE A 244 12.80 5.97 -8.77
N TYR A 245 12.07 6.76 -9.55
CA TYR A 245 12.55 7.95 -10.23
C TYR A 245 11.71 9.18 -9.93
N GLU A 246 10.38 9.07 -9.97
CA GLU A 246 9.51 10.24 -9.99
C GLU A 246 8.48 10.27 -8.84
N PRO A 247 8.18 11.44 -8.26
CA PRO A 247 8.65 12.80 -8.62
C PRO A 247 10.14 13.06 -8.32
N PHE A 248 10.71 12.27 -7.41
CA PHE A 248 12.14 12.11 -7.16
C PHE A 248 12.34 10.76 -6.48
N THR A 249 13.54 10.21 -6.52
CA THR A 249 13.85 8.89 -5.96
C THR A 249 13.62 8.80 -4.44
N GLY A 250 13.04 7.68 -3.99
CA GLY A 250 12.84 7.39 -2.58
C GLY A 250 11.64 8.10 -1.94
N TRP A 251 10.79 8.77 -2.71
CA TRP A 251 9.59 9.41 -2.17
C TRP A 251 8.63 8.36 -1.59
N LEU A 252 8.31 8.53 -0.31
CA LEU A 252 7.27 7.80 0.40
C LEU A 252 6.77 8.63 1.58
N ASP A 253 5.47 8.59 1.84
CA ASP A 253 4.84 9.35 2.94
C ASP A 253 4.08 8.43 3.91
N ASN A 254 4.27 7.13 3.78
CA ASN A 254 3.64 6.09 4.58
C ASN A 254 4.56 4.87 4.69
N LEU A 255 4.26 3.99 5.65
CA LEU A 255 4.94 2.72 5.84
C LEU A 255 4.14 1.55 5.23
N ASN A 256 3.82 1.61 3.94
CA ASN A 256 3.12 0.51 3.28
C ASN A 256 4.04 -0.70 3.04
N GLY A 257 3.46 -1.90 3.14
CA GLY A 257 4.12 -3.16 2.80
C GLY A 257 5.43 -3.39 3.55
N PRO A 258 6.54 -3.73 2.86
CA PRO A 258 7.81 -4.12 3.47
C PRO A 258 8.44 -3.02 4.34
N PHE A 259 8.15 -1.75 4.07
CA PHE A 259 8.73 -0.63 4.80
C PHE A 259 8.24 -0.54 6.26
N SER A 260 7.04 -1.05 6.57
CA SER A 260 6.60 -1.20 7.97
C SER A 260 7.47 -2.20 8.75
N ILE A 261 7.82 -3.31 8.10
CA ILE A 261 8.68 -4.37 8.67
C ILE A 261 10.08 -3.80 8.86
N ILE A 262 10.66 -3.18 7.82
CA ILE A 262 12.00 -2.59 7.86
C ILE A 262 12.08 -1.53 8.96
N ALA A 263 11.11 -0.62 9.06
CA ALA A 263 11.09 0.39 10.12
C ALA A 263 11.00 -0.25 11.52
N GLY A 264 10.14 -1.26 11.70
CA GLY A 264 9.99 -1.98 12.97
C GLY A 264 11.29 -2.66 13.40
N VAL A 265 11.98 -3.33 12.48
CA VAL A 265 13.27 -4.01 12.72
C VAL A 265 14.38 -3.00 12.99
N ASN A 266 14.54 -2.00 12.11
CA ASN A 266 15.64 -1.04 12.18
C ASN A 266 15.55 -0.10 13.38
N LYS A 267 14.36 0.10 13.95
CA LYS A 267 14.18 0.80 15.23
C LYS A 267 14.29 -0.11 16.46
N GLY A 268 14.49 -1.41 16.28
CA GLY A 268 14.59 -2.38 17.36
C GLY A 268 13.27 -2.67 18.08
N ILE A 269 12.14 -2.32 17.47
CA ILE A 269 10.80 -2.49 18.04
C ILE A 269 10.27 -3.90 17.75
N MET A 270 10.43 -4.36 16.50
CA MET A 270 10.01 -5.69 16.08
C MET A 270 11.18 -6.68 16.25
N ARG A 271 10.98 -7.70 17.08
CA ARG A 271 12.01 -8.69 17.44
C ARG A 271 11.71 -10.09 16.91
N VAL A 272 10.44 -10.38 16.63
CA VAL A 272 10.00 -11.67 16.10
C VAL A 272 9.04 -11.43 14.94
N PHE A 273 9.20 -12.18 13.84
CA PHE A 273 8.30 -12.09 12.69
C PHE A 273 7.87 -13.48 12.20
N LEU A 274 6.57 -13.64 11.95
CA LEU A 274 5.97 -14.88 11.45
C LEU A 274 6.01 -14.89 9.93
N CYS A 275 7.03 -15.50 9.35
CA CYS A 275 7.27 -15.51 7.90
C CYS A 275 8.13 -16.70 7.47
N ASP A 276 8.08 -17.01 6.18
CA ASP A 276 9.08 -17.80 5.48
C ASP A 276 10.03 -16.82 4.77
N GLU A 277 11.33 -16.89 5.10
CA GLU A 277 12.34 -16.01 4.50
C GLU A 277 12.49 -16.22 2.99
N ASN A 278 12.16 -17.41 2.49
CA ASN A 278 12.20 -17.72 1.05
C ASN A 278 10.94 -17.25 0.32
N CYS A 279 9.91 -16.78 1.05
CA CYS A 279 8.71 -16.27 0.44
C CYS A 279 9.02 -14.97 -0.32
N SER A 280 8.64 -14.93 -1.58
CA SER A 280 8.77 -13.76 -2.42
C SER A 280 7.55 -12.86 -2.36
N LEU A 281 7.79 -11.55 -2.51
CA LEU A 281 6.80 -10.50 -2.57
C LEU A 281 6.95 -9.76 -3.90
N ASP A 282 5.86 -9.58 -4.64
CA ASP A 282 5.86 -8.68 -5.79
C ASP A 282 5.58 -7.25 -5.32
N CYS A 283 6.51 -6.36 -5.67
CA CYS A 283 6.49 -4.93 -5.35
C CYS A 283 6.61 -4.10 -6.63
N VAL A 284 5.95 -2.94 -6.65
CA VAL A 284 5.98 -2.00 -7.78
C VAL A 284 6.22 -0.57 -7.29
N GLY A 285 7.08 0.18 -7.97
CA GLY A 285 7.29 1.60 -7.70
C GLY A 285 6.00 2.40 -7.86
N VAL A 286 5.76 3.39 -6.99
CA VAL A 286 4.55 4.24 -7.10
C VAL A 286 4.47 4.96 -8.45
N ASP A 287 5.60 5.38 -9.00
CA ASP A 287 5.71 5.98 -10.32
C ASP A 287 5.35 5.01 -11.45
N CYS A 288 5.86 3.78 -11.42
CA CYS A 288 5.44 2.73 -12.36
C CYS A 288 3.92 2.51 -12.27
N ALA A 289 3.39 2.33 -11.05
CA ALA A 289 1.97 2.09 -10.85
C ALA A 289 1.10 3.25 -11.35
N ILE A 290 1.49 4.51 -11.10
CA ILE A 290 0.80 5.69 -11.60
C ILE A 290 0.85 5.78 -13.13
N ASN A 291 2.01 5.52 -13.73
CA ASN A 291 2.14 5.47 -15.17
C ASN A 291 1.23 4.39 -15.77
N SER A 292 1.13 3.22 -15.15
CA SER A 292 0.19 2.18 -15.57
C SER A 292 -1.26 2.66 -15.54
N LEU A 293 -1.69 3.44 -14.54
CA LEU A 293 -3.04 4.00 -14.51
C LEU A 293 -3.28 4.93 -15.70
N ILE A 294 -2.36 5.86 -15.95
CA ILE A 294 -2.47 6.85 -17.02
C ILE A 294 -2.46 6.17 -18.39
N VAL A 295 -1.53 5.26 -18.62
CA VAL A 295 -1.40 4.48 -19.87
C VAL A 295 -2.65 3.62 -20.09
N SER A 296 -3.18 2.99 -19.04
CA SER A 296 -4.41 2.20 -19.10
C SER A 296 -5.61 3.06 -19.51
N ALA A 297 -5.72 4.27 -18.95
CA ALA A 297 -6.79 5.20 -19.31
C ALA A 297 -6.73 5.61 -20.78
N TRP A 298 -5.54 6.00 -21.23
CA TRP A 298 -5.27 6.37 -22.63
C TRP A 298 -5.58 5.22 -23.57
N HIS A 299 -5.01 4.03 -23.33
CA HIS A 299 -5.17 2.87 -24.19
C HIS A 299 -6.64 2.49 -24.36
N LYS A 300 -7.40 2.50 -23.25
CA LYS A 300 -8.84 2.23 -23.30
C LYS A 300 -9.60 3.26 -24.13
N ALA A 301 -9.26 4.53 -23.97
CA ALA A 301 -9.98 5.62 -24.62
C ALA A 301 -9.73 5.71 -26.14
N ILE A 302 -8.53 5.33 -26.59
CA ILE A 302 -8.17 5.34 -28.02
C ILE A 302 -8.52 4.03 -28.75
N ALA A 303 -8.91 2.98 -28.01
CA ALA A 303 -9.31 1.70 -28.57
C ALA A 303 -10.56 1.81 -29.44
N GLU A 304 -10.79 0.83 -30.31
CA GLU A 304 -12.02 0.78 -31.11
C GLU A 304 -13.26 0.58 -30.22
N GLU A 305 -14.42 1.04 -30.65
CA GLU A 305 -15.66 0.98 -29.85
C GLU A 305 -16.02 -0.45 -29.38
N ARG A 306 -15.68 -1.47 -30.16
CA ARG A 306 -15.86 -2.88 -29.76
C ARG A 306 -14.98 -3.25 -28.58
N GLU A 307 -13.73 -2.80 -28.57
CA GLU A 307 -12.75 -3.07 -27.50
C GLU A 307 -13.03 -2.22 -26.26
N LYS A 308 -13.57 -1.01 -26.43
CA LYS A 308 -14.04 -0.16 -25.31
C LYS A 308 -15.10 -0.86 -24.45
N LYS A 309 -15.92 -1.73 -25.02
CA LYS A 309 -16.95 -2.50 -24.29
C LYS A 309 -16.43 -3.73 -23.56
N GLN A 310 -15.19 -4.15 -23.80
CA GLN A 310 -14.59 -5.28 -23.08
C GLN A 310 -14.02 -4.80 -21.75
N LEU A 311 -14.06 -5.61 -20.70
CA LEU A 311 -13.37 -5.28 -19.46
C LEU A 311 -11.87 -5.56 -19.62
N ASN A 312 -11.03 -4.52 -19.57
CA ASN A 312 -9.59 -4.71 -19.52
C ASN A 312 -9.12 -4.82 -18.07
N ILE A 313 -8.24 -5.79 -17.81
CA ILE A 313 -7.65 -6.02 -16.50
C ILE A 313 -6.15 -6.09 -16.67
N TYR A 314 -5.42 -5.34 -15.86
CA TYR A 314 -3.97 -5.27 -15.91
C TYR A 314 -3.38 -5.57 -14.54
N ASN A 315 -2.63 -6.67 -14.42
CA ASN A 315 -1.82 -6.95 -13.25
C ASN A 315 -0.52 -6.14 -13.37
N CYS A 316 -0.47 -5.01 -12.67
CA CYS A 316 0.70 -4.12 -12.61
C CYS A 316 1.68 -4.70 -11.57
N VAL A 317 2.42 -5.71 -12.02
CA VAL A 317 3.38 -6.50 -11.25
C VAL A 317 4.73 -6.50 -11.99
N CYS A 318 5.83 -6.67 -11.25
CA CYS A 318 7.17 -6.78 -11.84
C CYS A 318 7.54 -8.22 -12.28
N ASP A 319 6.63 -9.18 -12.07
CA ASP A 319 6.62 -10.55 -12.60
C ASP A 319 7.91 -11.35 -12.40
N ASN A 320 8.29 -11.63 -11.15
CA ASN A 320 9.39 -12.53 -10.75
C ASN A 320 10.78 -12.25 -11.37
N VAL A 321 10.92 -11.33 -12.33
CA VAL A 321 12.19 -10.87 -12.92
C VAL A 321 13.06 -10.28 -11.82
N ARG A 322 12.41 -9.65 -10.82
CA ARG A 322 13.03 -9.17 -9.59
C ARG A 322 12.23 -9.63 -8.39
N THR A 323 12.59 -10.83 -7.94
CA THR A 323 11.97 -11.45 -6.78
C THR A 323 12.56 -10.83 -5.51
N LEU A 324 11.80 -9.98 -4.83
CA LEU A 324 12.15 -9.51 -3.48
C LEU A 324 11.72 -10.58 -2.49
N THR A 325 12.67 -11.24 -1.81
CA THR A 325 12.34 -12.19 -0.74
C THR A 325 12.23 -11.50 0.61
N ILE A 326 11.53 -12.12 1.55
CA ILE A 326 11.53 -11.66 2.94
C ILE A 326 12.94 -11.73 3.54
N GLY A 327 13.73 -12.74 3.17
CA GLY A 327 15.14 -12.84 3.50
C GLY A 327 15.92 -11.61 3.05
N ASP A 328 15.73 -11.13 1.82
CA ASP A 328 16.39 -9.90 1.32
C ASP A 328 16.01 -8.68 2.16
N ILE A 329 14.73 -8.53 2.50
CA ILE A 329 14.24 -7.43 3.36
C ILE A 329 14.95 -7.46 4.71
N ILE A 330 15.03 -8.63 5.34
CA ILE A 330 15.65 -8.81 6.66
C ILE A 330 17.17 -8.57 6.58
N ASN A 331 17.82 -9.13 5.55
CA ASN A 331 19.26 -9.02 5.33
C ASN A 331 19.67 -7.67 4.76
N SER A 332 18.71 -6.80 4.38
CA SER A 332 18.97 -5.40 4.05
C SER A 332 19.10 -4.50 5.28
N ALA A 333 18.72 -4.97 6.47
CA ALA A 333 18.88 -4.25 7.74
C ALA A 333 20.31 -3.72 8.01
N PRO A 334 21.41 -4.35 7.54
CA PRO A 334 22.76 -3.79 7.62
C PRO A 334 22.95 -2.46 6.89
N SER A 335 22.14 -2.12 5.88
CA SER A 335 22.16 -0.78 5.27
C SER A 335 21.72 0.33 6.25
N ALA A 336 21.06 -0.04 7.35
CA ALA A 336 20.77 0.84 8.47
C ALA A 336 21.97 1.06 9.41
N TYR A 337 23.06 0.29 9.30
CA TYR A 337 24.29 0.56 10.06
C TYR A 337 24.92 1.88 9.66
N ASP A 338 24.97 2.13 8.36
CA ASP A 338 25.49 3.39 7.83
C ASP A 338 24.49 4.53 8.04
N ASN A 339 23.20 4.19 8.08
CA ASN A 339 22.10 5.12 8.07
C ASN A 339 21.07 4.87 9.19
N PRO A 340 21.44 4.91 10.48
CA PRO A 340 20.53 4.58 11.57
C PRO A 340 19.53 5.72 11.85
N TYR A 341 18.41 5.38 12.49
CA TYR A 341 17.48 6.37 13.03
C TYR A 341 17.98 6.96 14.36
N THR A 342 17.57 8.17 14.70
CA THR A 342 17.92 8.79 15.99
C THR A 342 17.12 8.19 17.14
N ASP A 343 15.89 7.75 16.89
CA ASP A 343 14.92 7.25 17.87
C ASP A 343 14.92 5.71 18.01
N VAL A 344 16.01 5.03 17.65
CA VAL A 344 16.16 3.57 17.84
C VAL A 344 15.97 3.20 19.32
N LEU A 345 15.08 2.23 19.57
CA LEU A 345 14.76 1.71 20.91
C LEU A 345 15.82 0.72 21.39
N TRP A 346 16.19 -0.22 20.53
CA TRP A 346 17.18 -1.25 20.82
C TRP A 346 17.97 -1.60 19.56
N TYR A 347 19.13 -2.25 19.72
CA TYR A 347 19.91 -2.68 18.56
C TYR A 347 19.11 -3.65 17.67
N PRO A 348 19.00 -3.40 16.35
CA PRO A 348 18.24 -4.23 15.44
C PRO A 348 18.65 -5.71 15.48
N SER A 349 17.66 -6.57 15.68
CA SER A 349 17.80 -8.02 15.60
C SER A 349 16.41 -8.60 15.49
N LEU A 350 16.26 -9.51 14.53
CA LEU A 350 15.01 -10.17 14.22
C LEU A 350 15.20 -11.68 14.32
N VAL A 351 14.20 -12.37 14.88
CA VAL A 351 14.05 -13.82 14.79
C VAL A 351 12.84 -14.11 13.94
N THR A 352 13.01 -14.91 12.90
CA THR A 352 11.91 -15.37 12.03
C THR A 352 11.50 -16.78 12.40
N THR A 353 10.25 -17.12 12.12
CA THR A 353 9.79 -18.50 12.18
C THR A 353 8.51 -18.67 11.36
N THR A 354 8.28 -19.87 10.84
CA THR A 354 7.01 -20.29 10.22
C THR A 354 6.05 -20.94 11.23
N ASN A 355 6.53 -21.28 12.44
CA ASN A 355 5.76 -21.98 13.46
C ASN A 355 5.03 -20.97 14.37
N LYS A 356 3.70 -20.97 14.33
CA LYS A 356 2.83 -20.06 15.10
C LYS A 356 3.00 -20.18 16.62
N THR A 357 3.24 -21.39 17.13
CA THR A 357 3.43 -21.64 18.56
C THR A 357 4.77 -21.08 19.03
N LEU A 358 5.84 -21.35 18.27
CA LEU A 358 7.16 -20.79 18.54
C LEU A 358 7.15 -19.26 18.42
N PHE A 359 6.51 -18.72 17.38
CA PHE A 359 6.30 -17.28 17.22
C PHE A 359 5.64 -16.69 18.46
N THR A 360 4.52 -17.26 18.91
CA THR A 360 3.77 -16.75 20.05
C THR A 360 4.61 -16.78 21.32
N PHE A 361 5.30 -17.89 21.59
CA PHE A 361 6.23 -18.01 22.72
C PHE A 361 7.32 -16.93 22.68
N LEU A 362 8.04 -16.81 21.55
CA LEU A 362 9.09 -15.83 21.38
C LEU A 362 8.56 -14.40 21.46
N PHE A 363 7.37 -14.12 20.94
CA PHE A 363 6.73 -12.81 21.01
C PHE A 363 6.46 -12.39 22.45
N TYR A 364 6.00 -13.31 23.30
CA TYR A 364 5.83 -13.02 24.72
C TYR A 364 7.15 -12.67 25.41
N ILE A 365 8.18 -13.50 25.18
CA ILE A 365 9.49 -13.35 25.84
C ILE A 365 10.26 -12.11 25.32
N LEU A 366 10.29 -11.90 24.01
CA LEU A 366 11.14 -10.89 23.37
C LEU A 366 10.44 -9.56 23.13
N GLN A 367 9.10 -9.49 23.20
CA GLN A 367 8.35 -8.25 22.95
C GLN A 367 7.41 -7.88 24.09
N ILE A 368 6.52 -8.77 24.54
CA ILE A 368 5.51 -8.42 25.56
C ILE A 368 6.15 -8.15 26.93
N ILE A 369 6.99 -9.06 27.44
CA ILE A 369 7.63 -8.88 28.75
C ILE A 369 8.50 -7.61 28.78
N PRO A 370 9.39 -7.36 27.80
CA PRO A 370 10.12 -6.09 27.72
C PRO A 370 9.20 -4.87 27.62
N SER A 371 8.09 -4.96 26.88
CA SER A 371 7.14 -3.85 26.76
C SER A 371 6.47 -3.52 28.08
N LEU A 372 6.06 -4.53 28.86
CA LEU A 372 5.47 -4.33 30.19
C LEU A 372 6.48 -3.69 31.15
N PHE A 373 7.74 -4.12 31.11
CA PHE A 373 8.81 -3.51 31.89
C PHE A 373 9.01 -2.04 31.50
N LEU A 374 9.14 -1.74 30.22
CA LEU A 374 9.32 -0.36 29.74
C LEU A 374 8.11 0.53 30.06
N ASP A 375 6.90 0.01 29.93
CA ASP A 375 5.67 0.72 30.28
C ASP A 375 5.57 0.98 31.78
N ALA A 376 6.02 0.04 32.62
CA ALA A 376 6.12 0.24 34.07
C ALA A 376 7.14 1.33 34.41
N VAL A 377 8.30 1.36 33.74
CA VAL A 377 9.29 2.43 33.90
C VAL A 377 8.69 3.78 33.49
N LEU A 378 8.06 3.88 32.32
CA LEU A 378 7.39 5.12 31.89
C LEU A 378 6.37 5.58 32.93
N TRP A 379 5.54 4.67 33.42
CA TRP A 379 4.54 4.96 34.45
C TRP A 379 5.17 5.46 35.76
N LEU A 380 6.27 4.84 36.23
CA LEU A 380 7.01 5.28 37.43
C LEU A 380 7.53 6.72 37.29
N PHE A 381 7.91 7.12 36.07
CA PHE A 381 8.35 8.49 35.76
C PHE A 381 7.21 9.41 35.29
N SER A 382 5.95 9.03 35.54
CA SER A 382 4.75 9.81 35.15
C SER A 382 4.59 10.06 33.65
N TYR A 383 5.24 9.26 32.81
CA TYR A 383 5.01 9.22 31.37
C TYR A 383 3.89 8.22 31.03
N LYS A 384 3.24 8.44 29.89
CA LYS A 384 2.15 7.58 29.41
C LYS A 384 2.69 6.25 28.84
N PRO A 385 2.24 5.08 29.33
CA PRO A 385 2.55 3.78 28.73
C PRO A 385 2.14 3.69 27.26
N MET A 386 2.97 3.07 26.43
CA MET A 386 2.75 2.96 24.98
C MET A 386 3.25 1.66 24.34
N PHE A 387 4.23 0.97 24.92
CA PHE A 387 4.92 -0.15 24.29
C PHE A 387 4.03 -1.40 24.16
N LEU A 388 3.21 -1.70 25.17
CA LEU A 388 2.28 -2.84 25.09
C LEU A 388 1.23 -2.61 24.00
N LYS A 389 0.70 -1.38 23.90
CA LYS A 389 -0.28 -1.00 22.86
C LYS A 389 0.34 -1.11 21.47
N LEU A 390 1.60 -0.70 21.31
CA LEU A 390 2.33 -0.82 20.05
C LEU A 390 2.54 -2.29 19.67
N ASN A 391 3.03 -3.12 20.60
CA ASN A 391 3.27 -4.53 20.34
C ASN A 391 1.98 -5.32 20.07
N ARG A 392 0.85 -4.97 20.70
CA ARG A 392 -0.45 -5.54 20.34
C ARG A 392 -0.79 -5.31 18.86
N LYS A 393 -0.51 -4.12 18.33
CA LYS A 393 -0.71 -3.83 16.89
C LYS A 393 0.23 -4.67 16.02
N ILE A 394 1.50 -4.78 16.40
CA ILE A 394 2.49 -5.59 15.67
C ILE A 394 2.04 -7.06 15.59
N TYR A 395 1.56 -7.62 16.70
CA TYR A 395 1.04 -8.98 16.75
C TYR A 395 -0.11 -9.19 15.75
N ILE A 396 -1.12 -8.31 15.79
CA ILE A 396 -2.28 -8.36 14.87
C ILE A 396 -1.82 -8.26 13.41
N SER A 397 -0.91 -7.32 13.10
CA SER A 397 -0.36 -7.14 11.75
C SER A 397 0.39 -8.38 11.25
N CYS A 398 1.16 -9.07 12.10
CA CYS A 398 1.88 -10.30 11.71
C CYS A 398 0.93 -11.39 11.23
N PHE A 399 -0.20 -11.60 11.93
CA PHE A 399 -1.20 -12.58 11.51
C PHE A 399 -1.97 -12.15 10.26
N ALA A 400 -2.29 -10.86 10.14
CA ALA A 400 -2.95 -10.32 8.94
C ALA A 400 -2.07 -10.42 7.67
N LEU A 401 -0.74 -10.44 7.85
CA LEU A 401 0.24 -10.60 6.78
C LEU A 401 0.60 -12.06 6.49
N HIS A 402 0.26 -13.00 7.38
CA HIS A 402 0.79 -14.36 7.37
C HIS A 402 0.65 -15.06 6.01
N THR A 403 -0.52 -14.98 5.36
CA THR A 403 -0.72 -15.58 4.03
C THR A 403 0.27 -15.03 3.01
N PHE A 404 0.52 -13.73 3.01
CA PHE A 404 1.44 -13.08 2.07
C PHE A 404 2.92 -13.32 2.42
N THR A 405 3.21 -13.67 3.68
CA THR A 405 4.58 -13.89 4.16
C THR A 405 5.00 -15.35 4.21
N THR A 406 4.09 -16.28 3.90
CA THR A 406 4.39 -17.72 3.85
C THR A 406 3.89 -18.43 2.60
N LYS A 407 3.09 -17.78 1.74
CA LYS A 407 2.63 -18.34 0.47
C LYS A 407 3.10 -17.44 -0.67
N VAL A 408 3.88 -18.01 -1.58
CA VAL A 408 4.26 -17.34 -2.83
C VAL A 408 3.03 -17.24 -3.74
N ILE A 409 2.67 -16.03 -4.14
CA ILE A 409 1.56 -15.75 -5.05
C ILE A 409 2.15 -15.29 -6.38
N ARG A 410 1.76 -15.95 -7.47
CA ARG A 410 2.20 -15.62 -8.82
C ARG A 410 1.09 -14.93 -9.59
N PHE A 411 1.47 -14.01 -10.47
CA PHE A 411 0.54 -13.19 -11.24
C PHE A 411 0.89 -13.25 -12.72
N SER A 412 -0.10 -13.52 -13.56
CA SER A 412 0.04 -13.33 -15.01
C SER A 412 -0.02 -11.84 -15.31
N ASN A 413 0.87 -11.30 -16.13
CA ASN A 413 0.85 -9.88 -16.53
C ASN A 413 0.90 -9.71 -18.06
N ARG A 414 0.43 -10.70 -18.81
CA ARG A 414 0.55 -10.74 -20.28
C ARG A 414 -0.16 -9.56 -20.94
N CYS A 415 -1.37 -9.23 -20.51
CA CYS A 415 -2.12 -8.06 -20.99
C CYS A 415 -1.41 -6.78 -20.57
N TYR A 416 -0.88 -6.69 -19.35
CA TYR A 416 -0.09 -5.55 -18.89
C TYR A 416 1.20 -5.33 -19.71
N GLN A 417 1.93 -6.40 -20.06
CA GLN A 417 3.09 -6.30 -20.94
C GLN A 417 2.69 -5.92 -22.37
N SER A 418 1.56 -6.43 -22.87
CA SER A 418 1.04 -6.03 -24.18
C SER A 418 0.71 -4.53 -24.24
N LEU A 419 0.19 -3.95 -23.15
CA LEU A 419 -0.07 -2.52 -23.02
C LEU A 419 1.20 -1.70 -23.22
N TRP A 420 2.33 -2.13 -22.64
CA TRP A 420 3.62 -1.48 -22.83
C TRP A 420 4.01 -1.42 -24.32
N THR A 421 3.73 -2.48 -25.06
CA THR A 421 4.07 -2.56 -26.49
C THR A 421 3.26 -1.61 -27.39
N ALA A 422 2.11 -1.12 -26.92
CA ALA A 422 1.25 -0.18 -27.65
C ALA A 422 1.68 1.29 -27.51
N VAL A 423 2.44 1.63 -26.46
CA VAL A 423 2.90 3.01 -26.19
C VAL A 423 4.03 3.41 -27.16
N SER A 424 4.00 4.65 -27.64
CA SER A 424 5.06 5.23 -28.50
C SER A 424 6.41 5.31 -27.77
N GLU A 425 7.53 5.34 -28.48
CA GLU A 425 8.84 5.45 -27.82
C GLU A 425 8.98 6.75 -27.01
N ALA A 426 8.44 7.86 -27.52
CA ALA A 426 8.44 9.14 -26.82
C ALA A 426 7.63 9.08 -25.51
N ASP A 427 6.42 8.51 -25.56
CA ASP A 427 5.58 8.38 -24.36
C ASP A 427 6.15 7.36 -23.37
N ARG A 428 6.82 6.30 -23.83
CA ARG A 428 7.47 5.32 -22.94
C ARG A 428 8.56 5.94 -22.05
N LYS A 429 9.27 6.96 -22.54
CA LYS A 429 10.28 7.69 -21.76
C LYS A 429 9.64 8.50 -20.62
N ILE A 430 8.40 8.97 -20.82
CA ILE A 430 7.68 9.80 -19.84
C ILE A 430 6.85 8.92 -18.90
N PHE A 431 6.10 7.96 -19.43
CA PHE A 431 5.15 7.10 -18.73
C PHE A 431 5.66 5.66 -18.66
N PHE A 432 6.87 5.48 -18.12
CA PHE A 432 7.49 4.16 -17.98
C PHE A 432 6.69 3.23 -17.06
N MET A 433 6.55 1.96 -17.46
CA MET A 433 5.76 0.97 -16.70
C MET A 433 6.60 -0.16 -16.09
N ASN A 434 7.84 -0.32 -16.55
CA ASN A 434 8.75 -1.38 -16.13
C ASN A 434 9.96 -0.77 -15.41
N LEU A 435 10.48 -1.50 -14.42
CA LEU A 435 11.72 -1.14 -13.75
C LEU A 435 12.91 -1.37 -14.71
N PRO A 436 13.86 -0.43 -14.83
CA PRO A 436 15.06 -0.62 -15.66
C PRO A 436 15.94 -1.75 -15.13
N GLU A 437 16.56 -2.52 -16.03
CA GLU A 437 17.31 -3.76 -15.77
C GLU A 437 18.55 -3.58 -14.85
N GLU A 438 18.95 -2.34 -14.58
CA GLU A 438 20.12 -2.01 -13.77
C GLU A 438 19.84 -1.91 -12.25
N ILE A 439 18.60 -1.63 -11.83
CA ILE A 439 18.28 -1.45 -10.40
C ILE A 439 18.22 -2.80 -9.67
N THR A 440 19.08 -3.04 -8.69
CA THR A 440 19.04 -4.27 -7.90
C THR A 440 17.99 -4.23 -6.79
N VAL A 441 17.66 -5.41 -6.24
CA VAL A 441 16.81 -5.51 -5.03
C VAL A 441 17.41 -4.72 -3.86
N SER A 442 18.73 -4.76 -3.69
CA SER A 442 19.46 -4.00 -2.67
C SER A 442 19.30 -2.49 -2.87
N ASP A 443 19.35 -2.01 -4.11
CA ASP A 443 19.15 -0.58 -4.42
C ASP A 443 17.74 -0.13 -4.04
N ILE A 444 16.72 -0.91 -4.37
CA ILE A 444 15.33 -0.64 -3.99
C ILE A 444 15.22 -0.54 -2.45
N LEU A 445 15.79 -1.48 -1.71
CA LEU A 445 15.71 -1.48 -0.25
C LEU A 445 16.47 -0.28 0.36
N LEU A 446 17.65 0.05 -0.17
CA LEU A 446 18.45 1.19 0.28
C LEU A 446 17.76 2.52 0.00
N LEU A 447 17.29 2.75 -1.22
CA LEU A 447 16.60 3.98 -1.63
C LEU A 447 15.33 4.19 -0.82
N GLY A 448 14.57 3.11 -0.59
CA GLY A 448 13.41 3.14 0.29
C GLY A 448 13.76 3.45 1.74
N HIS A 449 14.85 2.89 2.29
CA HIS A 449 15.31 3.20 3.66
C HIS A 449 15.74 4.66 3.81
N LEU A 450 16.52 5.19 2.87
CA LEU A 450 16.91 6.60 2.85
C LEU A 450 15.68 7.52 2.70
N GLY A 451 14.74 7.13 1.84
CA GLY A 451 13.45 7.78 1.67
C GLY A 451 12.63 7.83 2.96
N MET A 452 12.55 6.71 3.69
CA MET A 452 11.84 6.64 4.97
C MET A 452 12.44 7.58 6.00
N ARG A 453 13.78 7.61 6.12
CA ARG A 453 14.48 8.53 7.02
C ARG A 453 14.09 9.97 6.72
N LYS A 454 14.22 10.39 5.48
CA LYS A 454 14.03 11.78 5.08
C LYS A 454 12.57 12.22 5.11
N TYR A 455 11.67 11.45 4.50
CA TYR A 455 10.31 11.90 4.21
C TYR A 455 9.27 11.43 5.22
N TYR A 456 9.45 10.26 5.83
CA TYR A 456 8.50 9.72 6.81
C TYR A 456 8.90 10.03 8.25
N PHE A 457 10.18 9.86 8.60
CA PHE A 457 10.69 10.14 9.94
C PHE A 457 11.29 11.53 10.11
N HIS A 458 11.36 12.33 9.04
CA HIS A 458 11.86 13.70 9.05
C HIS A 458 13.29 13.83 9.63
N GLU A 459 14.13 12.83 9.36
CA GLU A 459 15.54 12.81 9.74
C GLU A 459 16.37 13.56 8.69
N SER A 460 17.32 14.38 9.14
CA SER A 460 18.25 15.13 8.29
C SER A 460 19.64 14.48 8.28
N GLU A 461 20.44 14.72 7.24
CA GLU A 461 21.82 14.22 7.24
C GLU A 461 22.66 14.78 8.39
N SER A 462 22.32 15.95 8.92
CA SER A 462 23.00 16.53 10.08
C SER A 462 22.85 15.71 11.37
N ASN A 463 21.84 14.85 11.48
CA ASN A 463 21.61 14.03 12.68
C ASN A 463 22.26 12.63 12.61
N LEU A 464 22.78 12.23 11.44
CA LEU A 464 23.44 10.93 11.24
C LEU A 464 24.56 10.66 12.25
N PRO A 465 25.49 11.60 12.53
CA PRO A 465 26.58 11.35 13.46
C PRO A 465 26.08 10.98 14.85
N GLN A 466 25.06 11.69 15.35
CA GLN A 466 24.44 11.41 16.63
C GLN A 466 23.73 10.05 16.63
N ALA A 467 23.00 9.74 15.55
CA ALA A 467 22.32 8.46 15.37
C ALA A 467 23.33 7.29 15.42
N ARG A 468 24.47 7.39 14.72
CA ARG A 468 25.54 6.38 14.72
C ARG A 468 26.15 6.17 16.10
N VAL A 469 26.38 7.23 16.87
CA VAL A 469 26.91 7.12 18.25
C VAL A 469 25.94 6.34 19.14
N LYS A 470 24.65 6.70 19.13
CA LYS A 470 23.62 5.98 19.89
C LYS A 470 23.53 4.52 19.44
N PHE A 471 23.53 4.29 18.14
CA PHE A 471 23.46 2.97 17.54
C PHE A 471 24.62 2.07 17.99
N ASN A 472 25.85 2.59 18.02
CA ASN A 472 27.03 1.86 18.52
C ASN A 472 26.95 1.55 20.02
N ARG A 473 26.38 2.44 20.83
CA ARG A 473 26.14 2.15 22.26
C ARG A 473 25.15 1.00 22.43
N LEU A 474 24.07 1.02 21.65
CA LEU A 474 23.06 -0.04 21.66
C LEU A 474 23.64 -1.38 21.18
N TYR A 475 24.55 -1.37 20.21
CA TYR A 475 25.28 -2.57 19.79
C TYR A 475 25.98 -3.25 20.96
N TRP A 476 26.82 -2.51 21.67
CA TRP A 476 27.56 -3.08 22.81
C TRP A 476 26.64 -3.50 23.95
N ALA A 477 25.56 -2.75 24.20
CA ALA A 477 24.54 -3.15 25.17
C ALA A 477 23.87 -4.48 24.80
N ASP A 478 23.46 -4.66 23.53
CA ASP A 478 22.87 -5.90 23.02
C ASP A 478 23.84 -7.07 23.09
N ARG A 479 25.10 -6.89 22.65
CA ARG A 479 26.13 -7.93 22.73
C ARG A 479 26.38 -8.36 24.17
N THR A 480 26.51 -7.40 25.09
CA THR A 480 26.73 -7.67 26.52
C THR A 480 25.56 -8.43 27.12
N LEU A 481 24.32 -7.99 26.85
CA LEU A 481 23.13 -8.67 27.33
C LEU A 481 23.03 -10.11 26.82
N ARG A 482 23.34 -10.36 25.54
CA ARG A 482 23.34 -11.73 24.98
C ARG A 482 24.37 -12.63 25.65
N VAL A 483 25.60 -12.15 25.81
CA VAL A 483 26.66 -12.90 26.49
C VAL A 483 26.25 -13.21 27.93
N PHE A 484 25.68 -12.23 28.63
CA PHE A 484 25.17 -12.41 30.00
C PHE A 484 24.08 -13.47 30.09
N VAL A 485 23.07 -13.41 29.21
CA VAL A 485 21.97 -14.41 29.17
C VAL A 485 22.50 -15.80 28.83
N LEU A 486 23.40 -15.94 27.85
CA LEU A 486 24.03 -17.21 27.51
C LEU A 486 24.87 -17.76 28.67
N GLY A 487 25.59 -16.89 29.39
CA GLY A 487 26.37 -17.26 30.57
C GLY A 487 25.49 -17.81 31.70
N ILE A 488 24.35 -17.16 31.97
CA ILE A 488 23.36 -17.66 32.95
C ILE A 488 22.84 -19.04 32.53
N PHE A 489 22.45 -19.20 31.26
CA PHE A 489 21.94 -20.47 30.75
C PHE A 489 22.98 -21.59 30.84
N ALA A 490 24.23 -21.32 30.48
CA ALA A 490 25.34 -22.26 30.60
C ALA A 490 25.59 -22.65 32.06
N TRP A 491 25.55 -21.69 32.98
CA TRP A 491 25.71 -21.94 34.42
C TRP A 491 24.61 -22.86 34.98
N PHE A 492 23.33 -22.57 34.71
CA PHE A 492 22.24 -23.45 35.14
C PHE A 492 22.31 -24.85 34.51
N SER A 493 22.65 -24.93 33.22
CA SER A 493 22.80 -26.22 32.52
C SER A 493 23.92 -27.05 33.12
N SER A 494 25.08 -26.44 33.41
CA SER A 494 26.20 -27.13 34.07
C SER A 494 25.81 -27.64 35.47
N LYS A 495 25.09 -26.85 36.27
CA LYS A 495 24.57 -27.29 37.57
C LYS A 495 23.61 -28.46 37.45
N TYR A 496 22.71 -28.43 36.46
CA TYR A 496 21.78 -29.54 36.21
C TYR A 496 22.52 -30.83 35.83
N VAL A 497 23.48 -30.74 34.91
CA VAL A 497 24.30 -31.89 34.48
C VAL A 497 25.11 -32.44 35.65
N ILE A 498 25.80 -31.58 36.41
CA ILE A 498 26.57 -31.99 37.60
C ILE A 498 25.65 -32.70 38.60
N ASN A 499 24.50 -32.12 38.95
CA ASN A 499 23.56 -32.72 39.91
C ASN A 499 22.97 -34.04 39.39
N THR A 500 22.74 -34.17 38.09
CA THR A 500 22.25 -35.41 37.47
C THR A 500 23.33 -36.48 37.51
N LEU A 501 24.58 -36.15 37.17
CA LEU A 501 25.72 -37.07 37.27
C LEU A 501 25.95 -37.53 38.71
N TYR A 502 25.87 -36.63 39.69
CA TYR A 502 25.95 -37.01 41.10
C TYR A 502 24.87 -38.03 41.49
N ARG A 503 23.63 -37.87 41.00
CA ARG A 503 22.53 -38.82 41.25
C ARG A 503 22.66 -40.17 40.53
N PHE A 504 23.47 -40.26 39.48
CA PHE A 504 23.75 -41.52 38.78
C PHE A 504 24.93 -42.28 39.40
N VAL A 505 25.81 -41.58 40.13
CA VAL A 505 27.01 -42.14 40.76
C VAL A 505 26.78 -42.44 42.26
N SER A 506 25.80 -41.80 42.89
CA SER A 506 25.25 -42.16 44.21
C SER A 506 24.16 -43.22 44.09
#